data_AF-X1IS00-F1
#
_entry.id   AF-X1IS00-F1
#
_cell.length_a   1.000
_cell.length_b   1.000
_cell.length_c   1.000
_cell.angle_alpha   90.00
_cell.angle_beta   90.00
_cell.angle_gamma   90.00
#
_symmetry.space_group_name_H-M   'P 1'
#
loop_
_entity.id
_entity.type
_entity.pdbx_description
1 polymer ?
#
loop_
_entity_poly.entity_id
_entity_poly.type
_entity_poly.pdbx_seq_one_letter_code
_entity_poly.pdbx_strand_id
1 'polypeptide(L)'
;FTELYSVGPGDDLSAADLDKDGLLDIVIPNHSSKPPPSWTPYEYSYIYYGEGNRGFRLDSVRARGAWGSSIADVNRDGWLDIAFAGSQSLLYYGSRNGFAPPQVIPMRFTSSVMLADFDANGLCDLALGRPLVTMVLLKVFYQKGRFWDEGQLDPKGGPDAGVTKDLGNPATRRDEAWYISEPIAVTASEDSVAYLDEFSVDFYTTWQGDAELDEGDVTAWAAASPYPEGGNWGDWIRLEGDGPYPVAGKAFRYKLCFKTG
;
A
#
# COMPACT_ATOMS: atom_id res chain seq x y z
N PHE A 1 13.33 22.68 6.26
CA PHE A 1 12.01 22.14 5.90
C PHE A 1 11.90 22.20 4.38
N THR A 2 11.17 21.27 3.76
CA THR A 2 10.96 21.25 2.30
C THR A 2 9.51 21.64 2.05
N GLU A 3 9.26 22.57 1.13
CA GLU A 3 7.91 22.98 0.72
C GLU A 3 7.59 22.38 -0.65
N LEU A 4 6.41 21.78 -0.79
CA LEU A 4 5.95 21.20 -2.05
C LEU A 4 4.78 22.03 -2.60
N TYR A 5 4.80 22.28 -3.91
CA TYR A 5 3.81 23.10 -4.57
C TYR A 5 2.51 22.33 -4.84
N SER A 6 1.36 22.99 -4.72
CA SER A 6 0.05 22.44 -5.11
C SER A 6 -0.86 23.55 -5.63
N VAL A 7 -1.95 23.18 -6.30
CA VAL A 7 -2.91 24.13 -6.90
C VAL A 7 -4.31 23.84 -6.39
N GLY A 8 -4.74 24.66 -5.42
CA GLY A 8 -6.02 24.48 -4.72
C GLY A 8 -6.25 23.00 -4.39
N PRO A 9 -5.37 22.42 -3.55
CA PRO A 9 -5.34 20.98 -3.31
C PRO A 9 -6.73 20.51 -2.92
N GLY A 10 -7.09 19.30 -3.36
CA GLY A 10 -8.25 18.60 -2.83
C GLY A 10 -8.09 18.38 -1.33
N ASP A 11 -9.12 17.84 -0.69
CA ASP A 11 -9.15 17.69 0.77
C ASP A 11 -8.26 16.52 1.27
N ASP A 12 -7.30 16.07 0.47
CA ASP A 12 -6.69 14.76 0.59
C ASP A 12 -5.27 14.67 -0.01
N LEU A 13 -4.44 13.74 0.48
CA LEU A 13 -3.07 13.43 0.02
C LEU A 13 -2.76 11.95 0.24
N SER A 14 -2.15 11.23 -0.69
CA SER A 14 -1.72 9.82 -0.49
C SER A 14 -0.20 9.72 -0.46
N ALA A 15 0.33 8.70 0.22
CA ALA A 15 1.74 8.37 0.12
C ALA A 15 1.95 6.86 -0.06
N ALA A 16 2.83 6.48 -0.98
CA ALA A 16 3.26 5.11 -1.23
C ALA A 16 4.53 5.10 -2.09
N ASP A 17 5.28 4.00 -2.10
CA ASP A 17 6.40 3.77 -3.02
C ASP A 17 5.87 3.35 -4.40
N LEU A 18 5.60 4.31 -5.29
CA LEU A 18 4.94 4.08 -6.58
C LEU A 18 5.93 3.56 -7.63
N ASP A 19 7.21 3.90 -7.53
CA ASP A 19 8.25 3.49 -8.48
C ASP A 19 9.19 2.39 -7.98
N LYS A 20 8.95 1.88 -6.77
CA LYS A 20 9.65 0.76 -6.12
C LYS A 20 11.13 1.04 -5.85
N ASP A 21 11.47 2.28 -5.56
CA ASP A 21 12.84 2.66 -5.22
C ASP A 21 13.14 2.55 -3.71
N GLY A 22 12.12 2.22 -2.90
CA GLY A 22 12.21 2.09 -1.45
C GLY A 22 11.99 3.40 -0.69
N LEU A 23 11.68 4.49 -1.38
CA LEU A 23 11.27 5.77 -0.83
C LEU A 23 9.77 5.98 -1.03
N LEU A 24 9.14 6.74 -0.14
CA LEU A 24 7.73 7.08 -0.28
C LEU A 24 7.55 8.28 -1.20
N ASP A 25 6.63 8.15 -2.14
CA ASP A 25 6.15 9.20 -3.00
C ASP A 25 4.88 9.83 -2.43
N ILE A 26 4.55 11.04 -2.88
CA ILE A 26 3.36 11.77 -2.45
C ILE A 26 2.47 12.09 -3.64
N VAL A 27 1.19 11.70 -3.57
CA VAL A 27 0.17 12.06 -4.56
C VAL A 27 -0.69 13.19 -4.00
N ILE A 28 -0.75 14.28 -4.75
CA ILE A 28 -1.54 15.47 -4.43
C ILE A 28 -2.68 15.62 -5.44
N PRO A 29 -3.93 15.26 -5.08
CA PRO A 29 -5.09 15.64 -5.87
C PRO A 29 -5.23 17.18 -5.87
N ASN A 30 -5.27 17.78 -7.06
CA ASN A 30 -5.49 19.22 -7.19
C ASN A 30 -6.91 19.49 -7.69
N HIS A 31 -7.68 20.22 -6.90
CA HIS A 31 -9.11 20.43 -7.16
C HIS A 31 -9.36 21.67 -8.03
N SER A 32 -8.79 22.83 -7.70
CA SER A 32 -9.17 24.07 -8.36
C SER A 32 -8.04 25.08 -8.49
N SER A 33 -7.97 25.72 -9.66
CA SER A 33 -7.06 26.85 -9.91
C SER A 33 -7.53 28.17 -9.29
N LYS A 34 -8.76 28.21 -8.77
CA LYS A 34 -9.35 29.42 -8.17
C LYS A 34 -10.10 29.07 -6.88
N PRO A 35 -10.00 29.91 -5.83
CA PRO A 35 -10.74 29.73 -4.60
C PRO A 35 -12.25 30.03 -4.80
N PRO A 36 -13.09 29.67 -3.82
CA PRO A 36 -14.50 30.04 -3.83
C PRO A 36 -14.67 31.57 -3.92
N PRO A 37 -15.73 32.06 -4.59
CA PRO A 37 -16.85 31.31 -5.16
C PRO A 37 -16.64 30.86 -6.63
N SER A 38 -15.51 31.20 -7.25
CA SER A 38 -15.26 30.98 -8.69
C SER A 38 -14.43 29.73 -8.96
N TRP A 39 -14.91 28.58 -8.50
CA TRP A 39 -14.25 27.29 -8.70
C TRP A 39 -13.96 27.02 -10.18
N THR A 40 -12.70 26.77 -10.52
CA THR A 40 -12.26 26.43 -11.87
C THR A 40 -11.45 25.14 -11.78
N PRO A 41 -12.03 23.98 -12.14
CA PRO A 41 -11.38 22.68 -11.99
C PRO A 41 -9.97 22.71 -12.58
N TYR A 42 -8.99 22.34 -11.77
CA TYR A 42 -7.62 22.22 -12.24
C TYR A 42 -7.44 20.92 -13.01
N GLU A 43 -6.53 20.86 -13.98
CA GLU A 43 -6.47 19.74 -14.92
C GLU A 43 -5.63 18.55 -14.43
N TYR A 44 -4.64 18.80 -13.57
CA TYR A 44 -3.60 17.83 -13.21
C TYR A 44 -3.46 17.66 -11.71
N SER A 45 -3.37 16.41 -11.26
CA SER A 45 -2.85 16.08 -9.93
C SER A 45 -1.34 15.91 -10.00
N TYR A 46 -0.66 16.16 -8.88
CA TYR A 46 0.80 16.06 -8.80
C TYR A 46 1.23 14.78 -8.11
N ILE A 47 2.38 14.28 -8.55
CA ILE A 47 3.10 13.18 -7.92
C ILE A 47 4.49 13.70 -7.61
N TYR A 48 4.86 13.66 -6.34
CA TYR A 48 6.20 13.98 -5.88
C TYR A 48 6.91 12.68 -5.55
N TYR A 49 7.74 12.22 -6.49
CA TYR A 49 8.56 11.05 -6.28
C TYR A 49 9.63 11.35 -5.26
N GLY A 50 9.75 10.51 -4.24
CA GLY A 50 10.81 10.63 -3.24
C GLY A 50 12.16 10.53 -3.92
N GLU A 51 13.08 11.42 -3.55
CA GLU A 51 14.48 11.27 -3.93
C GLU A 51 15.31 11.32 -2.64
N GLY A 52 16.41 10.56 -2.61
CA GLY A 52 17.34 10.55 -1.47
C GLY A 52 17.75 11.97 -1.04
N ASN A 53 18.28 12.11 0.18
CA ASN A 53 18.61 13.41 0.78
C ASN A 53 17.41 14.35 0.96
N ARG A 54 16.20 13.81 1.21
CA ARG A 54 14.95 14.58 1.44
C ARG A 54 14.52 15.40 0.21
N GLY A 55 14.89 14.94 -0.99
CA GLY A 55 14.48 15.54 -2.26
C GLY A 55 13.14 14.99 -2.74
N PHE A 56 12.54 15.69 -3.69
CA PHE A 56 11.38 15.19 -4.42
C PHE A 56 11.46 15.61 -5.89
N ARG A 57 11.12 14.69 -6.79
CA ARG A 57 10.94 14.97 -8.22
C ARG A 57 9.45 15.08 -8.55
N LEU A 58 9.07 16.23 -9.09
CA LEU A 58 7.70 16.49 -9.50
C LEU A 58 7.38 15.81 -10.84
N ASP A 59 6.24 15.14 -10.88
CA ASP A 59 5.52 14.69 -12.07
C ASP A 59 4.02 15.01 -11.94
N SER A 60 3.24 14.75 -12.99
CA SER A 60 1.80 15.02 -12.98
C SER A 60 1.00 14.06 -13.84
N VAL A 61 -0.23 13.79 -13.41
CA VAL A 61 -1.21 13.01 -14.15
C VAL A 61 -2.49 13.81 -14.32
N ARG A 62 -3.20 13.56 -15.42
CA ARG A 62 -4.47 14.25 -15.70
C ARG A 62 -5.55 13.76 -14.74
N ALA A 63 -6.04 14.60 -13.85
CA ALA A 63 -7.08 14.23 -12.91
C ALA A 63 -7.90 15.48 -12.58
N ARG A 64 -8.78 15.81 -13.53
CA ARG A 64 -9.44 17.11 -13.56
C ARG A 64 -10.34 17.32 -12.34
N GLY A 65 -10.03 18.36 -11.56
CA GLY A 65 -10.74 18.71 -10.34
C GLY A 65 -10.78 17.58 -9.35
N ALA A 66 -9.62 16.97 -9.09
CA ALA A 66 -9.49 15.87 -8.16
C ALA A 66 -9.63 16.35 -6.72
N TRP A 67 -10.52 15.69 -5.97
CA TRP A 67 -10.74 15.92 -4.54
C TRP A 67 -9.98 14.91 -3.69
N GLY A 68 -9.93 13.66 -4.13
CA GLY A 68 -9.38 12.55 -3.37
C GLY A 68 -8.61 11.58 -4.25
N SER A 69 -7.73 10.81 -3.62
CA SER A 69 -6.98 9.74 -4.29
C SER A 69 -6.85 8.51 -3.39
N SER A 70 -6.72 7.33 -4.00
CA SER A 70 -6.47 6.06 -3.29
C SER A 70 -5.46 5.24 -4.07
N ILE A 71 -4.58 4.52 -3.37
CA ILE A 71 -3.47 3.76 -3.95
C ILE A 71 -3.61 2.28 -3.56
N ALA A 72 -3.56 1.38 -4.54
CA ALA A 72 -3.48 -0.06 -4.34
C ALA A 72 -2.99 -0.76 -5.61
N ASP A 73 -2.50 -1.99 -5.50
CA ASP A 73 -2.28 -2.87 -6.66
C ASP A 73 -3.61 -3.52 -7.09
N VAL A 74 -4.41 -2.80 -7.88
CA VAL A 74 -5.79 -3.19 -8.25
C VAL A 74 -5.80 -4.34 -9.24
N ASN A 75 -4.79 -4.41 -10.12
CA ASN A 75 -4.68 -5.45 -11.13
C ASN A 75 -3.79 -6.64 -10.72
N ARG A 76 -3.15 -6.57 -9.55
CA ARG A 76 -2.23 -7.57 -8.98
C ARG A 76 -0.99 -7.83 -9.84
N ASP A 77 -0.49 -6.80 -10.52
CA ASP A 77 0.72 -6.91 -11.33
C ASP A 77 2.01 -6.60 -10.53
N GLY A 78 1.84 -6.28 -9.25
CA GLY A 78 2.87 -5.93 -8.31
C GLY A 78 3.17 -4.43 -8.27
N TRP A 79 2.68 -3.62 -9.21
CA TRP A 79 2.86 -2.16 -9.20
C TRP A 79 1.64 -1.47 -8.61
N LEU A 80 1.86 -0.34 -7.94
CA LEU A 80 0.76 0.40 -7.32
C LEU A 80 0.03 1.24 -8.36
N ASP A 81 -1.30 1.17 -8.31
CA ASP A 81 -2.22 1.94 -9.13
C ASP A 81 -2.76 3.13 -8.34
N ILE A 82 -3.29 4.15 -9.04
CA ILE A 82 -3.90 5.32 -8.41
C ILE A 82 -5.32 5.54 -8.93
N ALA A 83 -6.30 5.53 -8.03
CA ALA A 83 -7.65 5.98 -8.30
C ALA A 83 -7.83 7.43 -7.86
N PHE A 84 -8.49 8.25 -8.67
CA PHE A 84 -8.86 9.64 -8.36
C PHE A 84 -10.36 9.84 -8.35
N ALA A 85 -10.86 10.57 -7.35
CA ALA A 85 -12.20 11.15 -7.34
C ALA A 85 -12.13 12.60 -7.83
N GLY A 86 -12.98 12.99 -8.79
CA GLY A 86 -13.04 14.37 -9.26
C GLY A 86 -14.16 14.65 -10.28
N SER A 87 -13.92 15.58 -11.21
CA SER A 87 -14.85 15.86 -12.33
C SER A 87 -15.13 14.61 -13.16
N GLN A 88 -14.12 13.75 -13.26
CA GLN A 88 -14.18 12.40 -13.80
C GLN A 88 -13.43 11.50 -12.82
N SER A 89 -14.02 10.37 -12.45
CA SER A 89 -13.31 9.37 -11.67
C SER A 89 -12.40 8.57 -12.60
N LEU A 90 -11.13 8.44 -12.23
CA LEU A 90 -10.08 7.85 -13.07
C LEU A 90 -9.28 6.81 -12.30
N LEU A 91 -8.86 5.75 -12.97
CA LEU A 91 -7.92 4.74 -12.46
C LEU A 91 -6.69 4.70 -13.37
N TYR A 92 -5.51 4.92 -12.79
CA TYR A 92 -4.22 4.83 -13.45
C TYR A 92 -3.54 3.54 -13.04
N TYR A 93 -3.28 2.65 -13.99
CA TYR A 93 -2.48 1.44 -13.72
C TYR A 93 -0.99 1.78 -13.69
N GLY A 94 -0.32 1.40 -12.60
CA GLY A 94 1.13 1.52 -12.45
C GLY A 94 1.88 0.48 -13.27
N SER A 95 3.15 0.75 -13.54
CA SER A 95 4.06 -0.22 -14.14
C SER A 95 5.50 0.23 -13.96
N ARG A 96 6.45 -0.63 -14.33
CA ARG A 96 7.88 -0.27 -14.40
C ARG A 96 8.18 0.94 -15.29
N ASN A 97 7.30 1.23 -16.25
CA ASN A 97 7.47 2.35 -17.19
C ASN A 97 6.63 3.58 -16.78
N GLY A 98 6.13 3.62 -15.55
CA GLY A 98 5.19 4.62 -15.07
C GLY A 98 3.73 4.26 -15.34
N PHE A 99 2.84 5.25 -15.24
CA PHE A 99 1.40 5.04 -15.35
C PHE A 99 0.92 4.90 -16.79
N ALA A 100 0.07 3.91 -17.03
CA ALA A 100 -0.66 3.76 -18.28
C ALA A 100 -1.73 4.87 -18.45
N PRO A 101 -2.25 5.12 -19.67
CA PRO A 101 -3.41 5.98 -19.87
C PRO A 101 -4.58 5.55 -18.97
N PRO A 102 -5.31 6.51 -18.36
CA PRO A 102 -6.27 6.17 -17.32
C PRO A 102 -7.50 5.46 -17.89
N GLN A 103 -8.03 4.54 -17.09
CA GLN A 103 -9.39 4.06 -17.25
C GLN A 103 -10.39 5.05 -16.65
N VAL A 104 -11.50 5.25 -17.35
CA VAL A 104 -12.61 6.07 -16.88
C VAL A 104 -13.56 5.19 -16.08
N ILE A 105 -13.77 5.53 -14.82
CA ILE A 105 -14.80 4.90 -14.01
C ILE A 105 -16.14 5.59 -14.32
N PRO A 106 -17.25 4.86 -14.49
CA PRO A 106 -18.54 5.41 -14.92
C PRO A 106 -19.29 6.15 -13.79
N MET A 107 -18.58 7.03 -13.08
CA MET A 107 -19.12 7.96 -12.09
C MET A 107 -18.35 9.28 -12.19
N ARG A 108 -19.06 10.39 -12.06
CA ARG A 108 -18.51 11.74 -12.26
C ARG A 108 -18.92 12.64 -11.10
N PHE A 109 -18.14 13.70 -10.90
CA PHE A 109 -18.35 14.67 -9.82
C PHE A 109 -18.30 14.02 -8.45
N THR A 110 -17.31 13.15 -8.24
CA THR A 110 -17.07 12.45 -6.98
C THR A 110 -16.12 13.26 -6.11
N SER A 111 -16.32 13.24 -4.79
CA SER A 111 -15.42 13.89 -3.82
C SER A 111 -14.57 12.90 -3.02
N SER A 112 -14.92 11.61 -2.99
CA SER A 112 -14.20 10.59 -2.23
C SER A 112 -14.02 9.29 -3.01
N VAL A 113 -12.92 8.59 -2.72
CA VAL A 113 -12.55 7.31 -3.35
C VAL A 113 -11.89 6.39 -2.33
N MET A 114 -12.22 5.09 -2.37
CA MET A 114 -11.57 4.05 -1.58
C MET A 114 -11.38 2.80 -2.42
N LEU A 115 -10.18 2.21 -2.32
CA LEU A 115 -9.85 0.91 -2.88
C LEU A 115 -9.71 -0.12 -1.74
N ALA A 116 -10.52 -1.17 -1.71
CA ALA A 116 -10.47 -2.20 -0.66
C ALA A 116 -11.20 -3.47 -1.12
N ASP A 117 -10.89 -4.63 -0.53
CA ASP A 117 -11.63 -5.88 -0.79
C ASP A 117 -12.90 -5.92 0.08
N PHE A 118 -14.01 -5.35 -0.40
CA PHE A 118 -15.24 -5.20 0.36
C PHE A 118 -16.08 -6.48 0.41
N ASP A 119 -15.94 -7.36 -0.58
CA ASP A 119 -16.66 -8.65 -0.62
C ASP A 119 -15.79 -9.85 -0.22
N ALA A 120 -14.55 -9.61 0.25
CA ALA A 120 -13.60 -10.62 0.70
C ALA A 120 -13.25 -11.67 -0.37
N ASN A 121 -13.28 -11.29 -1.65
CA ASN A 121 -12.94 -12.18 -2.77
C ASN A 121 -11.44 -12.14 -3.13
N GLY A 122 -10.68 -11.29 -2.43
CA GLY A 122 -9.26 -11.06 -2.59
C GLY A 122 -8.91 -9.98 -3.61
N LEU A 123 -9.83 -9.52 -4.46
CA LEU A 123 -9.64 -8.46 -5.46
C LEU A 123 -9.97 -7.09 -4.85
N CYS A 124 -9.42 -6.04 -5.46
CA CYS A 124 -9.61 -4.70 -4.95
C CYS A 124 -10.90 -4.08 -5.52
N ASP A 125 -11.92 -3.93 -4.69
CA ASP A 125 -13.13 -3.20 -5.04
C ASP A 125 -12.92 -1.69 -4.93
N LEU A 126 -13.84 -0.92 -5.51
CA LEU A 126 -13.78 0.54 -5.56
C LEU A 126 -15.06 1.15 -4.99
N ALA A 127 -14.94 2.00 -3.97
CA ALA A 127 -16.04 2.81 -3.48
C ALA A 127 -15.84 4.29 -3.86
N LEU A 128 -16.91 4.95 -4.31
CA LEU A 128 -16.92 6.36 -4.70
C LEU A 128 -18.08 7.11 -4.04
N GLY A 129 -17.78 8.24 -3.42
CA GLY A 129 -18.77 9.18 -2.90
C GLY A 129 -18.99 10.36 -3.85
N ARG A 130 -20.25 10.67 -4.11
CA ARG A 130 -20.69 11.82 -4.93
C ARG A 130 -21.59 12.74 -4.12
N PRO A 131 -21.16 13.98 -3.82
CA PRO A 131 -22.02 14.95 -3.18
C PRO A 131 -23.11 15.40 -4.17
N LEU A 132 -24.36 15.30 -3.72
CA LEU A 132 -25.54 15.89 -4.34
C LEU A 132 -26.05 16.99 -3.42
N VAL A 133 -27.03 17.77 -3.89
CA VAL A 133 -27.54 18.94 -3.15
C VAL A 133 -28.09 18.56 -1.76
N THR A 134 -28.66 17.37 -1.59
CA THR A 134 -29.36 16.96 -0.37
C THR A 134 -28.83 15.68 0.27
N MET A 135 -27.86 15.02 -0.35
CA MET A 135 -27.29 13.76 0.12
C MET A 135 -25.94 13.51 -0.55
N VAL A 136 -25.18 12.55 -0.04
CA VAL A 136 -24.03 12.00 -0.76
C VAL A 136 -24.40 10.59 -1.22
N LEU A 137 -24.26 10.34 -2.52
CA LEU A 137 -24.41 9.01 -3.10
C LEU A 137 -23.10 8.24 -2.93
N LEU A 138 -23.13 7.12 -2.22
CA LEU A 138 -22.05 6.14 -2.20
C LEU A 138 -22.34 5.04 -3.23
N LYS A 139 -21.37 4.73 -4.08
CA LYS A 139 -21.44 3.60 -5.02
C LYS A 139 -20.23 2.71 -4.84
N VAL A 140 -20.43 1.40 -4.83
CA VAL A 140 -19.35 0.41 -4.79
C VAL A 140 -19.32 -0.34 -6.11
N PHE A 141 -18.12 -0.54 -6.64
CA PHE A 141 -17.84 -1.30 -7.84
C PHE A 141 -17.04 -2.51 -7.40
N TYR A 142 -17.65 -3.70 -7.50
CA TYR A 142 -17.03 -4.95 -7.12
C TYR A 142 -16.19 -5.48 -8.27
N GLN A 143 -14.92 -5.79 -8.03
CA GLN A 143 -14.03 -6.29 -9.07
C GLN A 143 -14.33 -7.77 -9.35
N LYS A 144 -14.53 -8.11 -10.63
CA LYS A 144 -14.64 -9.50 -11.13
C LYS A 144 -13.62 -9.70 -12.24
N GLY A 145 -12.40 -10.07 -11.83
CA GLY A 145 -11.25 -10.19 -12.74
C GLY A 145 -10.87 -8.84 -13.33
N ARG A 146 -11.13 -8.63 -14.63
CA ARG A 146 -10.88 -7.36 -15.35
C ARG A 146 -12.13 -6.48 -15.51
N PHE A 147 -13.27 -6.92 -14.98
CA PHE A 147 -14.55 -6.22 -15.10
C PHE A 147 -15.02 -5.74 -13.72
N TRP A 148 -15.98 -4.84 -13.71
CA TRP A 148 -16.57 -4.26 -12.50
C TRP A 148 -18.07 -4.51 -12.50
N ASP A 149 -18.57 -5.15 -11.45
CA ASP A 149 -20.00 -5.24 -11.17
C ASP A 149 -20.43 -4.05 -10.31
N GLU A 150 -21.55 -3.43 -10.66
CA GLU A 150 -22.04 -2.28 -9.92
C GLU A 150 -22.90 -2.72 -8.72
N GLY A 151 -22.47 -2.39 -7.51
CA GLY A 151 -23.26 -2.47 -6.29
C GLY A 151 -23.78 -1.10 -5.87
N GLN A 152 -25.07 -1.00 -5.56
CA GLN A 152 -25.59 0.14 -4.82
C GLN A 152 -25.76 -0.24 -3.35
N LEU A 153 -25.09 0.48 -2.47
CA LEU A 153 -25.41 0.47 -1.04
C LEU A 153 -26.60 1.43 -0.82
N ASP A 154 -27.53 1.07 0.06
CA ASP A 154 -28.75 1.83 0.37
C ASP A 154 -28.40 3.32 0.64
N PRO A 155 -28.99 4.30 -0.09
CA PRO A 155 -28.53 5.69 -0.19
C PRO A 155 -28.70 6.57 1.07
N LYS A 156 -28.52 6.03 2.28
CA LYS A 156 -28.66 6.77 3.56
C LYS A 156 -27.46 7.67 3.89
N GLY A 157 -26.89 8.33 2.88
CA GLY A 157 -25.75 9.23 2.99
C GLY A 157 -24.41 8.50 2.89
N GLY A 158 -23.49 9.08 2.11
CA GLY A 158 -22.10 8.66 1.96
C GLY A 158 -21.11 9.74 2.40
N PRO A 159 -19.80 9.47 2.32
CA PRO A 159 -18.77 10.42 2.75
C PRO A 159 -18.55 11.54 1.72
N ASP A 160 -18.69 12.79 2.18
CA ASP A 160 -18.11 13.96 1.50
C ASP A 160 -16.71 14.19 2.07
N ALA A 161 -15.70 14.42 1.22
CA ALA A 161 -14.29 14.52 1.62
C ALA A 161 -13.81 13.32 2.48
N GLY A 162 -13.90 12.11 1.92
CA GLY A 162 -13.50 10.89 2.61
C GLY A 162 -11.98 10.74 2.70
N VAL A 163 -11.45 10.64 3.92
CA VAL A 163 -10.05 10.32 4.22
C VAL A 163 -9.99 8.89 4.74
N THR A 164 -9.61 7.93 3.90
CA THR A 164 -9.28 6.57 4.38
C THR A 164 -8.22 6.00 3.47
N LYS A 165 -6.99 5.88 3.96
CA LYS A 165 -5.86 5.49 3.09
C LYS A 165 -5.25 4.15 3.42
N ASP A 166 -5.26 3.70 4.66
CA ASP A 166 -4.36 2.62 5.06
C ASP A 166 -5.07 1.46 5.78
N LEU A 167 -6.20 0.98 5.24
CA LEU A 167 -6.72 -0.33 5.64
C LEU A 167 -5.83 -1.44 5.04
N GLY A 168 -4.81 -1.83 5.78
CA GLY A 168 -3.90 -2.91 5.40
C GLY A 168 -2.81 -2.51 4.39
N ASN A 169 -1.99 -3.49 4.02
CA ASN A 169 -0.85 -3.30 3.11
C ASN A 169 -1.33 -2.85 1.71
N PRO A 170 -0.86 -1.73 1.13
CA PRO A 170 -1.32 -1.25 -0.18
C PRO A 170 -1.15 -2.24 -1.34
N ALA A 171 -0.17 -3.14 -1.26
CA ALA A 171 0.06 -4.17 -2.28
C ALA A 171 -0.86 -5.39 -2.14
N THR A 172 -1.34 -5.69 -0.92
CA THR A 172 -2.15 -6.90 -0.68
C THR A 172 -3.57 -6.63 -0.19
N ARG A 173 -3.82 -5.42 0.32
CA ARG A 173 -5.01 -4.89 1.03
C ARG A 173 -5.64 -5.84 2.04
N ARG A 174 -4.83 -6.80 2.50
CA ARG A 174 -5.13 -7.65 3.65
C ARG A 174 -4.82 -6.85 4.91
N ASP A 175 -5.56 -7.17 5.96
CA ASP A 175 -5.33 -6.66 7.31
C ASP A 175 -4.04 -7.25 7.90
N GLU A 176 -2.91 -6.96 7.25
CA GLU A 176 -1.61 -7.54 7.56
C GLU A 176 -0.49 -6.48 7.49
N ALA A 177 0.34 -6.42 8.52
CA ALA A 177 1.58 -5.66 8.56
C ALA A 177 2.78 -6.62 8.61
N TRP A 178 3.88 -6.26 7.94
CA TRP A 178 5.06 -7.12 7.90
C TRP A 178 6.26 -6.47 8.61
N TYR A 179 6.95 -7.25 9.45
CA TYR A 179 8.27 -6.89 9.98
C TYR A 179 9.31 -7.86 9.45
N ILE A 180 10.47 -7.34 9.03
CA ILE A 180 11.63 -8.15 8.66
C ILE A 180 12.76 -7.76 9.61
N SER A 181 13.35 -8.75 10.28
CA SER A 181 14.50 -8.48 11.15
C SER A 181 15.72 -8.05 10.33
N GLU A 182 16.60 -7.28 10.95
CA GLU A 182 17.99 -7.16 10.47
C GLU A 182 18.65 -8.55 10.41
N PRO A 183 19.66 -8.76 9.54
CA PRO A 183 20.44 -9.99 9.53
C PRO A 183 21.14 -10.19 10.87
N ILE A 184 20.89 -11.33 11.51
CA ILE A 184 21.54 -11.72 12.77
C ILE A 184 22.67 -12.68 12.44
N ALA A 185 23.91 -12.27 12.75
CA ALA A 185 25.09 -13.11 12.56
C ALA A 185 25.19 -14.15 13.68
N VAL A 186 25.27 -15.43 13.31
CA VAL A 186 25.52 -16.53 14.26
C VAL A 186 27.01 -16.82 14.30
N THR A 187 27.60 -16.79 15.49
CA THR A 187 29.00 -17.18 15.67
C THR A 187 29.19 -18.66 15.30
N ALA A 188 30.36 -19.02 14.80
CA ALA A 188 30.65 -20.37 14.31
C ALA A 188 30.86 -21.38 15.46
N SER A 189 29.91 -21.50 16.40
CA SER A 189 29.85 -22.64 17.32
C SER A 189 29.05 -23.77 16.69
N GLU A 190 29.55 -25.01 16.78
CA GLU A 190 28.96 -26.20 16.14
C GLU A 190 27.57 -26.57 16.72
N ASP A 191 27.19 -25.98 17.87
CA ASP A 191 25.93 -26.24 18.57
C ASP A 191 24.79 -25.25 18.22
N SER A 192 25.01 -24.35 17.26
CA SER A 192 24.02 -23.35 16.88
C SER A 192 22.90 -23.93 15.99
N VAL A 193 21.69 -24.09 16.57
CA VAL A 193 20.48 -24.60 15.90
C VAL A 193 19.28 -23.66 16.09
N ALA A 194 18.34 -23.67 15.13
CA ALA A 194 17.08 -22.91 15.20
C ALA A 194 15.85 -23.84 15.14
N TYR A 195 14.78 -23.47 15.87
CA TYR A 195 13.47 -24.15 15.90
C TYR A 195 12.35 -23.15 15.54
N LEU A 196 11.28 -23.62 14.89
CA LEU A 196 10.21 -22.78 14.34
C LEU A 196 9.13 -22.38 15.38
N ASP A 197 8.90 -23.21 16.40
CA ASP A 197 7.80 -23.03 17.37
C ASP A 197 8.20 -22.39 18.70
N GLU A 198 9.50 -22.34 19.03
CA GLU A 198 10.03 -21.60 20.18
C GLU A 198 11.45 -21.09 19.85
N PHE A 199 11.65 -19.76 19.83
CA PHE A 199 12.99 -19.20 19.67
C PHE A 199 13.76 -19.31 21.00
N SER A 200 14.64 -20.30 21.11
CA SER A 200 15.72 -20.34 22.11
C SER A 200 17.04 -20.09 21.39
N VAL A 201 17.44 -18.83 21.27
CA VAL A 201 18.83 -18.45 20.98
C VAL A 201 19.49 -18.14 22.32
N ASP A 202 20.20 -19.12 22.87
CA ASP A 202 21.19 -18.98 23.94
C ASP A 202 20.71 -18.21 25.21
N PHE A 203 20.14 -18.91 26.20
CA PHE A 203 19.78 -18.52 27.60
C PHE A 203 19.21 -17.11 27.96
N TYR A 204 19.10 -16.14 27.05
CA TYR A 204 18.77 -14.75 27.38
C TYR A 204 17.83 -14.05 26.38
N THR A 205 17.37 -14.74 25.33
CA THR A 205 16.43 -14.14 24.36
C THR A 205 15.08 -14.85 24.41
N THR A 206 14.27 -14.48 25.40
CA THR A 206 12.84 -14.80 25.43
C THR A 206 12.10 -13.74 24.61
N TRP A 207 11.20 -14.15 23.73
CA TRP A 207 10.27 -13.22 23.08
C TRP A 207 9.46 -12.48 24.17
N GLN A 208 9.49 -11.15 24.15
CA GLN A 208 8.75 -10.27 25.07
C GLN A 208 7.77 -9.38 24.30
N GLY A 209 6.98 -9.98 23.40
CA GLY A 209 5.83 -9.29 22.81
C GLY A 209 4.57 -9.54 23.63
N ASP A 210 3.58 -8.67 23.47
CA ASP A 210 2.27 -8.79 24.14
C ASP A 210 1.21 -9.50 23.26
N ALA A 211 1.57 -10.01 22.08
CA ALA A 211 0.63 -10.57 21.08
C ALA A 211 0.91 -12.05 20.73
N GLU A 212 -0.04 -12.94 21.00
CA GLU A 212 0.03 -14.33 20.52
C GLU A 212 0.15 -14.36 18.99
N LEU A 213 1.10 -15.16 18.46
CA LEU A 213 1.33 -15.34 17.01
C LEU A 213 0.80 -16.72 16.61
N ASP A 214 0.02 -16.82 15.53
CA ASP A 214 -0.48 -18.10 15.02
C ASP A 214 0.61 -18.83 14.18
N GLU A 215 0.46 -20.14 14.00
CA GLU A 215 1.28 -20.94 13.09
C GLU A 215 1.17 -20.39 11.65
N GLY A 216 2.28 -19.90 11.09
CA GLY A 216 2.33 -19.24 9.78
C GLY A 216 2.46 -17.72 9.80
N ASP A 217 2.28 -17.07 10.96
CA ASP A 217 2.52 -15.63 11.15
C ASP A 217 4.03 -15.31 11.25
N VAL A 218 4.86 -16.34 11.43
CA VAL A 218 6.32 -16.24 11.47
C VAL A 218 6.93 -17.12 10.40
N THR A 219 7.80 -16.56 9.55
CA THR A 219 8.66 -17.35 8.67
C THR A 219 10.13 -17.05 8.93
N ALA A 220 10.91 -18.09 9.16
CA ALA A 220 12.35 -18.00 9.38
C ALA A 220 13.14 -18.34 8.11
N TRP A 221 14.23 -17.61 7.88
CA TRP A 221 15.07 -17.74 6.71
C TRP A 221 16.55 -17.76 7.12
N ALA A 222 17.32 -18.69 6.55
CA ALA A 222 18.76 -18.78 6.74
C ALA A 222 19.49 -18.36 5.46
N ALA A 223 20.64 -17.70 5.59
CA ALA A 223 21.42 -17.28 4.45
C ALA A 223 21.97 -18.49 3.67
N ALA A 224 21.86 -18.43 2.34
CA ALA A 224 22.46 -19.41 1.44
C ALA A 224 24.00 -19.26 1.35
N SER A 225 24.52 -18.10 1.78
CA SER A 225 25.94 -17.73 1.83
C SER A 225 26.26 -17.13 3.21
N PRO A 226 27.50 -17.26 3.75
CA PRO A 226 27.89 -16.66 5.03
C PRO A 226 27.76 -15.12 5.06
N TYR A 227 27.68 -14.47 3.89
CA TYR A 227 27.52 -13.02 3.75
C TYR A 227 26.48 -12.70 2.65
N PRO A 228 25.18 -12.74 2.94
CA PRO A 228 24.15 -12.34 1.98
C PRO A 228 24.18 -10.82 1.81
N GLU A 229 24.32 -10.32 0.58
CA GLU A 229 24.19 -8.90 0.27
C GLU A 229 22.71 -8.50 0.27
N GLY A 230 22.22 -7.95 1.38
CA GLY A 230 20.97 -7.18 1.42
C GLY A 230 19.67 -7.93 1.07
N GLY A 231 18.64 -7.16 0.69
CA GLY A 231 17.21 -7.54 0.62
C GLY A 231 16.80 -8.55 -0.47
N ASN A 232 17.73 -9.13 -1.23
CA ASN A 232 17.40 -10.09 -2.28
C ASN A 232 17.04 -11.46 -1.69
N TRP A 233 15.78 -11.89 -1.82
CA TRP A 233 15.29 -13.15 -1.25
C TRP A 233 15.90 -14.41 -1.90
N GLY A 234 16.53 -14.30 -3.07
CA GLY A 234 17.22 -15.43 -3.72
C GLY A 234 18.44 -15.94 -2.96
N ASP A 235 19.00 -15.13 -2.06
CA ASP A 235 20.17 -15.47 -1.23
C ASP A 235 19.78 -16.07 0.13
N TRP A 236 18.48 -16.36 0.32
CA TRP A 236 17.91 -16.86 1.57
C TRP A 236 17.12 -18.14 1.33
N ILE A 237 17.31 -19.12 2.21
CA ILE A 237 16.60 -20.40 2.19
C ILE A 237 15.53 -20.36 3.28
N ARG A 238 14.27 -20.61 2.89
CA ARG A 238 13.16 -20.74 3.84
C ARG A 238 13.36 -21.98 4.70
N LEU A 239 13.19 -21.84 6.01
CA LEU A 239 13.16 -22.98 6.93
C LEU A 239 11.72 -23.52 6.97
N GLU A 240 11.52 -24.82 6.74
CA GLU A 240 10.18 -25.45 6.60
C GLU A 240 10.04 -26.71 7.47
N GLY A 241 9.20 -26.63 8.52
CA GLY A 241 8.97 -27.73 9.49
C GLY A 241 9.80 -27.57 10.78
N ASP A 242 9.65 -28.53 11.70
CA ASP A 242 9.97 -28.40 13.15
C ASP A 242 11.47 -28.40 13.53
N GLY A 243 12.36 -28.32 12.55
CA GLY A 243 13.82 -28.28 12.77
C GLY A 243 14.41 -29.59 13.32
N PRO A 244 15.67 -29.57 13.80
CA PRO A 244 16.59 -28.42 13.89
C PRO A 244 17.30 -28.08 12.58
N TYR A 245 17.57 -26.79 12.35
CA TYR A 245 18.35 -26.32 11.20
C TYR A 245 19.76 -25.89 11.61
N PRO A 246 20.83 -26.40 10.96
CA PRO A 246 22.20 -25.98 11.22
C PRO A 246 22.45 -24.55 10.70
N VAL A 247 22.69 -23.62 11.63
CA VAL A 247 22.88 -22.18 11.34
C VAL A 247 24.27 -21.66 11.73
N ALA A 248 25.16 -22.53 12.21
CA ALA A 248 26.55 -22.18 12.52
C ALA A 248 27.24 -21.47 11.35
N GLY A 249 27.80 -20.28 11.61
CA GLY A 249 28.53 -19.48 10.62
C GLY A 249 27.66 -18.88 9.50
N LYS A 250 26.33 -18.86 9.67
CA LYS A 250 25.39 -18.23 8.73
C LYS A 250 24.74 -17.00 9.37
N ALA A 251 24.26 -16.09 8.52
CA ALA A 251 23.29 -15.08 8.94
C ALA A 251 21.87 -15.68 8.90
N PHE A 252 20.99 -15.27 9.81
CA PHE A 252 19.56 -15.58 9.75
C PHE A 252 18.72 -14.30 9.83
N ARG A 253 17.51 -14.36 9.28
CA ARG A 253 16.48 -13.32 9.46
C ARG A 253 15.11 -13.96 9.56
N TYR A 254 14.17 -13.25 10.16
CA TYR A 254 12.77 -13.69 10.21
C TYR A 254 11.84 -12.61 9.66
N LYS A 255 10.72 -13.04 9.10
CA LYS A 255 9.63 -12.19 8.64
C LYS A 255 8.39 -12.50 9.48
N LEU A 256 7.86 -11.48 10.15
CA LEU A 256 6.60 -11.54 10.90
C LEU A 256 5.49 -10.93 10.07
N CYS A 257 4.33 -11.58 10.08
CA CYS A 257 3.05 -11.05 9.63
C CYS A 257 2.21 -10.77 10.88
N PHE A 258 1.73 -9.54 11.05
CA PHE A 258 0.80 -9.18 12.11
C PHE A 258 -0.55 -8.91 11.49
N LYS A 259 -1.63 -9.46 12.05
CA LYS A 259 -2.98 -9.02 11.71
C LYS A 259 -3.27 -7.70 12.41
N THR A 260 -3.65 -6.66 11.68
CA THR A 260 -3.91 -5.32 12.24
C THR A 260 -5.38 -5.15 12.65
N GLY A 261 -5.89 -6.07 13.47
CA GLY A 261 -7.26 -6.06 13.99
C GLY A 261 -7.53 -5.00 15.05
#